data_AF-A0A2E6DM58-F1
#
_entry.id   AF-A0A2E6DM58-F1
#
_cell.length_a   1.000
_cell.length_b   1.000
_cell.length_c   1.000
_cell.angle_alpha   90.00
_cell.angle_beta   90.00
_cell.angle_gamma   90.00
#
_symmetry.space_group_name_H-M   'P 1'
#
loop_
_entity.id
_entity.type
_entity.pdbx_description
1 polymer ?
#
loop_
_entity_poly.entity_id
_entity_poly.type
_entity_poly.pdbx_seq_one_letter_code
_entity_poly.pdbx_strand_id
1 'polypeptide(L)'
;MIPAAFDYKRAGSSEEAVALIAEYGDEAKFLAGGHSLLPMMKLRLAVPTVLVDIGRVGDLSYIDDRDDHIAIGALATHRSLETSELLIAECPILAHVASKVGDPQVRHRGTIGGSLAHSDPASDLPAAVLALGGSLIAQGPNGEREVQVSDFFTGYFESALSDDEMLTEIRMPKAPGDSWNYQKFNRRAQDWAIVGVAAVQVQGTTQVSLVNMGSTPLRAAAVEAALAGGASSVEAAEQAAEGTDAPTDLNASPEYRAHLARVLTRRALEAAGIS
;
A
#
# COMPACT_ATOMS: atom_id res chain seq x y z
N MET A 1 3.75 -15.65 -21.40
CA MET A 1 3.47 -14.34 -22.05
C MET A 1 1.99 -14.18 -22.39
N ILE A 2 1.30 -15.22 -22.87
CA ILE A 2 -0.12 -15.17 -23.24
C ILE A 2 -0.98 -15.64 -22.06
N PRO A 3 -1.94 -14.83 -21.56
CA PRO A 3 -2.88 -15.25 -20.51
C PRO A 3 -3.82 -16.35 -21.02
N ALA A 4 -4.46 -17.07 -20.10
CA ALA A 4 -5.60 -17.93 -20.46
C ALA A 4 -6.76 -17.07 -21.00
N ALA A 5 -7.68 -17.68 -21.74
CA ALA A 5 -8.89 -17.00 -22.17
C ALA A 5 -9.77 -16.67 -20.96
N PHE A 6 -10.45 -15.53 -21.00
CA PHE A 6 -11.35 -15.06 -19.98
C PHE A 6 -12.47 -14.25 -20.63
N ASP A 7 -13.63 -14.22 -19.99
CA ASP A 7 -14.70 -13.28 -20.28
C ASP A 7 -14.41 -11.93 -19.64
N TYR A 8 -14.82 -10.87 -20.31
CA TYR A 8 -14.60 -9.50 -19.86
C TYR A 8 -15.93 -8.82 -19.58
N LYS A 9 -16.12 -8.40 -18.34
CA LYS A 9 -17.27 -7.63 -17.87
C LYS A 9 -16.79 -6.23 -17.50
N ARG A 10 -17.57 -5.22 -17.82
CA ARG A 10 -17.25 -3.83 -17.51
C ARG A 10 -18.32 -3.29 -16.60
N ALA A 11 -17.95 -2.89 -15.39
CA ALA A 11 -18.84 -2.24 -14.45
C ALA A 11 -18.94 -0.73 -14.74
N GLY A 12 -20.14 -0.18 -14.59
CA GLY A 12 -20.46 1.25 -14.67
C GLY A 12 -20.51 1.95 -13.30
N SER A 13 -20.67 1.19 -12.22
CA SER A 13 -20.65 1.67 -10.83
C SER A 13 -20.00 0.65 -9.88
N SER A 14 -19.74 1.03 -8.63
CA SER A 14 -19.25 0.10 -7.61
C SER A 14 -20.30 -0.97 -7.25
N GLU A 15 -21.59 -0.62 -7.23
CA GLU A 15 -22.66 -1.59 -7.00
C GLU A 15 -22.71 -2.66 -8.09
N GLU A 16 -22.57 -2.25 -9.36
CA GLU A 16 -22.52 -3.20 -10.47
C GLU A 16 -21.26 -4.07 -10.39
N ALA A 17 -20.12 -3.50 -9.99
CA ALA A 17 -18.88 -4.26 -9.80
C ALA A 17 -19.03 -5.33 -8.70
N VAL A 18 -19.61 -4.96 -7.56
CA VAL A 18 -19.91 -5.87 -6.44
C VAL A 18 -20.93 -6.95 -6.86
N ALA A 19 -21.97 -6.58 -7.61
CA ALA A 19 -22.93 -7.55 -8.13
C ALA A 19 -22.26 -8.58 -9.07
N LEU A 20 -21.39 -8.11 -9.97
CA LEU A 20 -20.66 -8.98 -10.90
C LEU A 20 -19.66 -9.89 -10.17
N ILE A 21 -18.87 -9.39 -9.22
CA ILE A 21 -17.92 -10.24 -8.49
C ILE A 21 -18.68 -11.31 -7.67
N ALA A 22 -19.82 -10.95 -7.06
CA ALA A 22 -20.67 -11.90 -6.34
C ALA A 22 -21.35 -12.93 -7.27
N GLU A 23 -21.74 -12.53 -8.49
CA GLU A 23 -22.33 -13.43 -9.49
C GLU A 23 -21.35 -14.53 -9.91
N TYR A 24 -20.08 -14.17 -10.15
CA TYR A 24 -19.07 -15.09 -10.68
C TYR A 24 -18.20 -15.73 -9.57
N GLY A 25 -18.16 -15.18 -8.36
CA GLY A 25 -17.39 -15.72 -7.23
C GLY A 25 -15.90 -15.90 -7.55
N ASP A 26 -15.34 -17.03 -7.12
CA ASP A 26 -13.92 -17.37 -7.26
C ASP A 26 -13.39 -17.38 -8.71
N GLU A 27 -14.29 -17.46 -9.69
CA GLU A 27 -13.96 -17.40 -11.11
C GLU A 27 -13.58 -15.98 -11.59
N ALA A 28 -13.99 -14.96 -10.84
CA ALA A 28 -13.81 -13.56 -11.20
C ALA A 28 -12.71 -12.86 -10.41
N LYS A 29 -12.06 -11.89 -11.06
CA LYS A 29 -11.20 -10.91 -10.39
C LYS A 29 -11.46 -9.51 -10.92
N PHE A 30 -11.37 -8.53 -10.03
CA PHE A 30 -11.39 -7.12 -10.41
C PHE A 30 -10.16 -6.76 -11.25
N LEU A 31 -10.40 -6.03 -12.34
CA LEU A 31 -9.37 -5.40 -13.15
C LEU A 31 -9.40 -3.88 -12.92
N ALA A 32 -8.53 -3.41 -12.04
CA ALA A 32 -8.24 -1.97 -11.85
C ALA A 32 -7.16 -1.49 -12.84
N GLY A 33 -6.01 -1.04 -12.33
CA GLY A 33 -4.86 -0.65 -13.16
C GLY A 33 -4.24 -1.79 -13.97
N GLY A 34 -4.41 -3.04 -13.52
CA GLY A 34 -3.93 -4.26 -14.19
C GLY A 34 -2.43 -4.53 -14.11
N HIS A 35 -1.65 -3.70 -13.40
CA HIS A 35 -0.19 -3.77 -13.40
C HIS A 35 0.42 -4.80 -12.44
N SER A 36 -0.41 -5.53 -11.69
CA SER A 36 -0.02 -6.78 -10.99
C SER A 36 -0.77 -7.98 -11.58
N LEU A 37 -2.10 -7.88 -11.69
CA LEU A 37 -2.95 -8.97 -12.18
C LEU A 37 -2.61 -9.42 -13.61
N LEU A 38 -2.49 -8.50 -14.58
CA LEU A 38 -2.21 -8.89 -15.96
C LEU A 38 -0.81 -9.54 -16.12
N PRO A 39 0.26 -9.04 -15.48
CA PRO A 39 1.53 -9.78 -15.40
C PRO A 39 1.38 -11.20 -14.83
N MET A 40 0.66 -11.38 -13.72
CA MET A 40 0.41 -12.71 -13.14
C MET A 40 -0.33 -13.61 -14.12
N MET A 41 -1.35 -13.10 -14.82
CA MET A 41 -2.08 -13.85 -15.85
C MET A 41 -1.20 -14.25 -17.03
N LYS A 42 -0.34 -13.34 -17.51
CA LYS A 42 0.61 -13.64 -18.60
C LYS A 42 1.62 -14.71 -18.24
N LEU A 43 1.91 -14.89 -16.95
CA LEU A 43 2.74 -15.96 -16.39
C LEU A 43 1.93 -17.18 -15.93
N ARG A 44 0.58 -17.12 -16.01
CA ARG A 44 -0.36 -18.13 -15.52
C ARG A 44 -0.24 -18.44 -14.02
N LEU A 45 0.19 -17.45 -13.24
CA LEU A 45 0.14 -17.50 -11.78
C LEU A 45 -1.26 -17.17 -11.26
N ALA A 46 -2.07 -16.47 -12.06
CA ALA A 46 -3.49 -16.27 -11.85
C ALA A 46 -4.24 -16.61 -13.15
N VAL A 47 -5.37 -17.32 -13.05
CA VAL A 47 -6.15 -17.79 -14.22
C VAL A 47 -7.66 -17.58 -14.03
N PRO A 48 -8.12 -16.36 -13.70
CA PRO A 48 -9.55 -16.10 -13.60
C PRO A 48 -10.22 -16.32 -14.97
N THR A 49 -11.42 -16.90 -14.97
CA THR A 49 -12.24 -17.07 -16.18
C THR A 49 -13.06 -15.82 -16.47
N VAL A 50 -13.21 -14.90 -15.50
CA VAL A 50 -13.89 -13.62 -15.67
C VAL A 50 -13.04 -12.46 -15.13
N LEU A 51 -12.92 -11.38 -15.90
CA LEU A 51 -12.39 -10.11 -15.42
C LEU A 51 -13.51 -9.07 -15.33
N VAL A 52 -13.68 -8.50 -14.14
CA VAL A 52 -14.59 -7.37 -13.90
C VAL A 52 -13.79 -6.08 -13.94
N ASP A 53 -13.77 -5.39 -15.07
CA ASP A 53 -13.10 -4.10 -15.24
C ASP A 53 -13.86 -2.99 -14.52
N ILE A 54 -13.18 -2.42 -13.53
CA ILE A 54 -13.64 -1.32 -12.69
C ILE A 54 -12.98 0.01 -13.07
N GLY A 55 -12.02 0.03 -14.00
CA GLY A 55 -11.22 1.20 -14.36
C GLY A 55 -11.99 2.35 -15.02
N ARG A 56 -13.31 2.24 -15.19
CA ARG A 56 -14.19 3.31 -15.69
C ARG A 56 -15.33 3.67 -14.73
N VAL A 57 -15.31 3.14 -13.51
CA VAL A 57 -16.17 3.58 -12.42
C VAL A 57 -15.71 4.98 -12.02
N GLY A 58 -16.50 6.00 -12.38
CA GLY A 58 -16.05 7.39 -12.42
C GLY A 58 -15.99 8.09 -11.06
N ASP A 59 -16.72 7.59 -10.09
CA ASP A 59 -16.86 8.13 -8.73
C ASP A 59 -15.85 7.57 -7.74
N LEU A 60 -14.91 6.72 -8.17
CA LEU A 60 -13.84 6.16 -7.32
C LEU A 60 -12.45 6.72 -7.66
N SER A 61 -12.35 7.79 -8.45
CA SER A 61 -11.09 8.44 -8.80
C SER A 61 -11.10 9.90 -8.37
N TYR A 62 -10.83 10.13 -7.09
CA TYR A 62 -10.80 11.45 -6.47
C TYR A 62 -9.75 11.49 -5.34
N ILE A 63 -9.40 12.70 -4.94
CA ILE A 63 -8.55 13.01 -3.78
C ILE A 63 -9.13 14.30 -3.18
N ASP A 64 -9.92 14.16 -2.12
CA ASP A 64 -10.69 15.24 -1.52
C ASP A 64 -10.27 15.49 -0.08
N ASP A 65 -10.35 16.75 0.35
CA ASP A 65 -10.29 17.10 1.77
C ASP A 65 -11.69 16.93 2.38
N ARG A 66 -11.80 16.13 3.45
CA ARG A 66 -13.04 15.91 4.22
C ARG A 66 -12.92 16.44 5.64
N ASP A 67 -12.20 17.55 5.81
CA ASP A 67 -11.90 18.23 7.08
C ASP A 67 -11.00 17.41 8.03
N ASP A 68 -11.49 16.29 8.55
CA ASP A 68 -10.78 15.44 9.51
C ASP A 68 -9.80 14.46 8.86
N HIS A 69 -10.01 14.13 7.58
CA HIS A 69 -9.15 13.25 6.80
C HIS A 69 -9.09 13.66 5.32
N ILE A 70 -8.15 13.08 4.58
CA ILE A 70 -8.10 13.11 3.13
C ILE A 70 -8.78 11.83 2.63
N ALA A 71 -9.85 11.98 1.83
CA ALA A 71 -10.55 10.87 1.21
C ALA A 71 -9.98 10.61 -0.19
N ILE A 72 -9.57 9.37 -0.43
CA ILE A 72 -8.93 8.96 -1.68
C ILE A 72 -9.72 7.80 -2.28
N GLY A 73 -10.30 8.00 -3.45
CA GLY A 73 -10.99 6.94 -4.17
C GLY A 73 -10.03 5.82 -4.57
N ALA A 74 -10.47 4.56 -4.47
CA ALA A 74 -9.64 3.38 -4.72
C ALA A 74 -9.03 3.31 -6.14
N LEU A 75 -9.63 3.99 -7.12
CA LEU A 75 -9.14 4.10 -8.49
C LEU A 75 -8.28 5.35 -8.74
N ALA A 76 -7.93 6.12 -7.71
CA ALA A 76 -6.89 7.12 -7.80
C ALA A 76 -5.57 6.44 -8.22
N THR A 77 -5.00 6.90 -9.32
CA THR A 77 -3.75 6.36 -9.86
C THR A 77 -2.56 6.77 -8.99
N HIS A 78 -1.47 5.99 -9.02
CA HIS A 78 -0.24 6.42 -8.34
C HIS A 78 0.26 7.76 -8.88
N ARG A 79 0.02 8.05 -10.17
CA ARG A 79 0.33 9.35 -10.77
C ARG A 79 -0.50 10.48 -10.17
N SER A 80 -1.81 10.29 -9.99
CA SER A 80 -2.64 11.32 -9.37
C SER A 80 -2.27 11.54 -7.91
N LEU A 81 -1.83 10.51 -7.19
CA LEU A 81 -1.25 10.68 -5.85
C LEU A 81 0.07 11.48 -5.89
N GLU A 82 1.00 11.09 -6.77
CA GLU A 82 2.32 11.72 -6.95
C GLU A 82 2.23 13.23 -7.22
N THR A 83 1.22 13.67 -7.96
CA THR A 83 1.09 15.08 -8.39
C THR A 83 -0.07 15.83 -7.73
N SER A 84 -0.72 15.27 -6.71
CA SER A 84 -1.81 15.95 -6.02
C SER A 84 -1.28 17.08 -5.14
N GLU A 85 -1.69 18.33 -5.46
CA GLU A 85 -1.35 19.49 -4.64
C GLU A 85 -1.86 19.34 -3.20
N LEU A 86 -3.06 18.76 -3.02
CA LEU A 86 -3.63 18.48 -1.71
C LEU A 86 -2.77 17.49 -0.92
N LEU A 87 -2.34 16.38 -1.52
CA LEU A 87 -1.46 15.44 -0.80
C LEU A 87 -0.09 16.04 -0.53
N ILE A 88 0.46 16.81 -1.45
CA ILE A 88 1.74 17.48 -1.24
C ILE A 88 1.67 18.45 -0.04
N ALA A 89 0.52 19.11 0.16
CA ALA A 89 0.32 20.01 1.30
C ALA A 89 0.01 19.27 2.60
N GLU A 90 -0.94 18.33 2.57
CA GLU A 90 -1.59 17.79 3.78
C GLU A 90 -1.12 16.38 4.16
N CYS A 91 -0.50 15.64 3.24
CA CYS A 91 0.04 14.30 3.48
C CYS A 91 1.24 13.96 2.55
N PRO A 92 2.32 14.78 2.59
CA PRO A 92 3.40 14.76 1.59
C PRO A 92 4.11 13.41 1.44
N ILE A 93 4.24 12.62 2.51
CA ILE A 93 4.85 11.28 2.41
C ILE A 93 4.10 10.37 1.44
N LEU A 94 2.77 10.44 1.36
CA LEU A 94 1.98 9.57 0.47
C LEU A 94 2.22 9.93 -1.00
N ALA A 95 2.23 11.21 -1.33
CA ALA A 95 2.60 11.69 -2.67
C ALA A 95 4.05 11.29 -3.03
N HIS A 96 4.97 11.43 -2.08
CA HIS A 96 6.37 11.04 -2.28
C HIS A 96 6.52 9.54 -2.55
N VAL A 97 5.91 8.69 -1.72
CA VAL A 97 5.98 7.22 -1.89
C VAL A 97 5.37 6.81 -3.22
N ALA A 98 4.24 7.40 -3.60
CA ALA A 98 3.62 7.13 -4.91
C ALA A 98 4.58 7.41 -6.07
N SER A 99 5.43 8.45 -5.99
CA SER A 99 6.46 8.76 -7.00
C SER A 99 7.56 7.69 -7.15
N LYS A 100 7.73 6.82 -6.14
CA LYS A 100 8.74 5.75 -6.08
C LYS A 100 8.21 4.39 -6.56
N VAL A 101 6.92 4.28 -6.86
CA VAL A 101 6.29 3.05 -7.33
C VAL A 101 6.48 2.91 -8.83
N GLY A 102 7.18 1.85 -9.24
CA GLY A 102 7.41 1.52 -10.64
C GLY A 102 7.88 2.71 -11.48
N ASP A 103 7.70 2.59 -12.80
CA ASP A 103 8.01 3.65 -13.75
C ASP A 103 6.78 4.55 -14.02
N PRO A 104 6.92 5.66 -14.78
CA PRO A 104 5.79 6.52 -15.11
C PRO A 104 4.61 5.76 -15.75
N GLN A 105 4.85 4.77 -16.60
CA GLN A 105 3.80 4.01 -17.28
C GLN A 105 3.00 3.17 -16.29
N VAL A 106 3.69 2.51 -15.35
CA VAL A 106 3.06 1.82 -14.22
C VAL A 106 2.22 2.82 -13.42
N ARG A 107 2.75 4.00 -13.09
CA ARG A 107 2.03 4.97 -12.25
C ARG A 107 0.79 5.59 -12.88
N HIS A 108 0.74 5.72 -14.20
CA HIS A 108 -0.45 6.21 -14.91
C HIS A 108 -1.61 5.20 -14.92
N ARG A 109 -1.36 3.96 -14.52
CA ARG A 109 -2.35 2.88 -14.58
C ARG A 109 -2.60 2.25 -13.22
N GLY A 110 -1.54 1.94 -12.47
CA GLY A 110 -1.61 1.41 -11.11
C GLY A 110 -2.41 2.34 -10.20
N THR A 111 -3.29 1.76 -9.39
CA THR A 111 -4.24 2.45 -8.52
C THR A 111 -3.92 2.16 -7.07
N ILE A 112 -4.13 3.11 -6.17
CA ILE A 112 -3.90 2.91 -4.74
C ILE A 112 -4.70 1.74 -4.17
N GLY A 113 -6.01 1.66 -4.49
CA GLY A 113 -6.86 0.58 -4.01
C GLY A 113 -6.40 -0.78 -4.52
N GLY A 114 -6.03 -0.86 -5.81
CA GLY A 114 -5.40 -2.06 -6.37
C GLY A 114 -4.10 -2.47 -5.68
N SER A 115 -3.24 -1.51 -5.28
CA SER A 115 -2.00 -1.82 -4.55
C SER A 115 -2.28 -2.33 -3.13
N LEU A 116 -3.26 -1.76 -2.44
CA LEU A 116 -3.66 -2.19 -1.10
C LEU A 116 -4.33 -3.56 -1.14
N ALA A 117 -5.36 -3.73 -1.98
CA ALA A 117 -6.10 -4.98 -2.13
C ALA A 117 -5.22 -6.14 -2.65
N HIS A 118 -4.17 -5.84 -3.42
CA HIS A 118 -3.21 -6.89 -3.82
C HIS A 118 -2.37 -7.40 -2.64
N SER A 119 -2.12 -6.57 -1.63
CA SER A 119 -1.46 -6.98 -0.37
C SER A 119 -0.10 -7.69 -0.56
N ASP A 120 0.66 -7.28 -1.58
CA ASP A 120 2.04 -7.74 -1.74
C ASP A 120 2.93 -7.03 -0.71
N PRO A 121 3.62 -7.76 0.21
CA PRO A 121 4.47 -7.14 1.23
C PRO A 121 5.66 -6.36 0.66
N ALA A 122 6.02 -6.55 -0.61
CA ALA A 122 7.06 -5.79 -1.27
C ALA A 122 6.57 -4.42 -1.79
N SER A 123 5.27 -4.13 -1.70
CA SER A 123 4.67 -2.87 -2.16
C SER A 123 4.95 -1.71 -1.21
N ASP A 124 5.30 -0.56 -1.80
CA ASP A 124 5.65 0.64 -1.05
C ASP A 124 4.41 1.31 -0.40
N LEU A 125 3.29 1.41 -1.13
CA LEU A 125 2.09 2.14 -0.69
C LEU A 125 1.37 1.50 0.51
N PRO A 126 1.21 0.17 0.60
CA PRO A 126 0.69 -0.49 1.80
C PRO A 126 1.42 -0.11 3.09
N ALA A 127 2.76 -0.07 3.06
CA ALA A 127 3.54 0.34 4.23
C ALA A 127 3.34 1.83 4.55
N ALA A 128 3.37 2.71 3.55
CA ALA A 128 3.13 4.14 3.77
C ALA A 128 1.74 4.42 4.37
N VAL A 129 0.70 3.76 3.87
CA VAL A 129 -0.66 3.83 4.42
C VAL A 129 -0.69 3.28 5.85
N LEU A 130 0.00 2.17 6.13
CA LEU A 130 0.13 1.60 7.48
C LEU A 130 0.88 2.50 8.47
N ALA A 131 1.91 3.23 8.03
CA ALA A 131 2.62 4.20 8.85
C ALA A 131 1.78 5.45 9.13
N LEU A 132 0.96 5.89 8.17
CA LEU A 132 0.06 7.01 8.37
C LEU A 132 -1.14 6.63 9.26
N GLY A 133 -1.60 5.37 9.16
CA GLY A 133 -2.82 4.89 9.82
C GLY A 133 -4.08 5.24 9.03
N GLY A 134 -5.20 5.40 9.74
CA GLY A 134 -6.50 5.68 9.13
C GLY A 134 -7.29 4.40 8.83
N SER A 135 -8.22 4.50 7.87
CA SER A 135 -9.16 3.44 7.58
C SER A 135 -9.50 3.29 6.10
N LEU A 136 -10.09 2.14 5.76
CA LEU A 136 -10.36 1.69 4.41
C LEU A 136 -11.84 1.30 4.33
N ILE A 137 -12.53 1.78 3.29
CA ILE A 137 -13.95 1.50 3.08
C ILE A 137 -14.10 0.37 2.08
N ALA A 138 -14.67 -0.75 2.55
CA ALA A 138 -15.00 -1.89 1.72
C ALA A 138 -16.52 -1.91 1.46
N GLN A 139 -16.90 -2.08 0.20
CA GLN A 139 -18.29 -2.24 -0.22
C GLN A 139 -18.52 -3.69 -0.65
N GLY A 140 -19.52 -4.34 -0.07
CA GLY A 140 -19.99 -5.67 -0.45
C GLY A 140 -21.49 -5.69 -0.72
N PRO A 141 -22.11 -6.86 -0.96
CA PRO A 141 -23.54 -6.97 -1.27
C PRO A 141 -24.44 -6.50 -0.12
N ASN A 142 -23.91 -6.46 1.11
CA ASN A 142 -24.62 -6.04 2.32
C ASN A 142 -24.39 -4.56 2.69
N GLY A 143 -23.75 -3.78 1.82
CA GLY A 143 -23.43 -2.37 2.04
C GLY A 143 -21.94 -2.13 2.30
N GLU A 144 -21.63 -1.02 2.95
CA GLU A 144 -20.27 -0.60 3.25
C GLU A 144 -19.86 -0.94 4.68
N ARG A 145 -18.57 -1.22 4.86
CA ARG A 145 -17.94 -1.29 6.18
C ARG A 145 -16.57 -0.62 6.17
N GLU A 146 -16.19 -0.14 7.34
CA GLU A 146 -14.88 0.46 7.58
C GLU A 146 -13.93 -0.57 8.20
N VAL A 147 -12.70 -0.63 7.69
CA VAL A 147 -11.63 -1.48 8.20
C VAL A 147 -10.47 -0.59 8.60
N GLN A 148 -9.97 -0.75 9.82
CA GLN A 148 -8.75 -0.03 10.24
C GLN A 148 -7.56 -0.55 9.43
N VAL A 149 -6.66 0.34 9.01
CA VAL A 149 -5.50 -0.06 8.21
C VAL A 149 -4.63 -1.09 8.93
N SER A 150 -4.55 -1.02 10.27
CA SER A 150 -3.83 -1.98 11.11
C SER A 150 -4.32 -3.43 10.97
N ASP A 151 -5.58 -3.60 10.57
CA ASP A 151 -6.27 -4.89 10.52
C ASP A 151 -6.48 -5.35 9.08
N PHE A 152 -6.06 -4.55 8.09
CA PHE A 152 -6.37 -4.81 6.69
C PHE A 152 -5.46 -5.86 6.05
N PHE A 153 -4.18 -5.92 6.42
CA PHE A 153 -3.23 -6.87 5.84
C PHE A 153 -3.13 -8.10 6.73
N THR A 154 -3.64 -9.24 6.26
CA THR A 154 -3.81 -10.44 7.09
C THR A 154 -2.80 -11.53 6.76
N GLY A 155 -2.17 -11.49 5.59
CA GLY A 155 -1.20 -12.48 5.15
C GLY A 155 -0.56 -12.16 3.80
N TYR A 156 0.21 -13.10 3.28
CA TYR A 156 0.92 -12.94 2.01
C TYR A 156 -0.05 -12.93 0.83
N PHE A 157 -0.22 -11.77 0.18
CA PHE A 157 -1.28 -11.51 -0.81
C PHE A 157 -2.71 -11.65 -0.24
N GLU A 158 -2.88 -11.53 1.08
CA GLU A 158 -4.17 -11.65 1.75
C GLU A 158 -4.52 -10.35 2.48
N SER A 159 -5.78 -9.94 2.35
CA SER A 159 -6.34 -8.78 3.02
C SER A 159 -7.61 -9.14 3.76
N ALA A 160 -8.11 -8.21 4.56
CA ALA A 160 -9.38 -8.33 5.26
C ALA A 160 -10.61 -8.21 4.35
N LEU A 161 -10.45 -7.97 3.03
CA LEU A 161 -11.55 -7.99 2.07
C LEU A 161 -12.09 -9.42 1.91
N SER A 162 -13.41 -9.54 1.93
CA SER A 162 -14.12 -10.76 1.53
C SER A 162 -14.09 -10.92 0.02
N ASP A 163 -14.35 -12.12 -0.48
CA ASP A 163 -14.29 -12.42 -1.92
C ASP A 163 -15.30 -11.63 -2.77
N ASP A 164 -16.39 -11.17 -2.13
CA ASP A 164 -17.45 -10.35 -2.72
C ASP A 164 -17.37 -8.86 -2.38
N GLU A 165 -16.24 -8.40 -1.83
CA GLU A 165 -16.02 -7.00 -1.45
C GLU A 165 -15.06 -6.26 -2.38
N MET A 166 -15.32 -4.97 -2.54
CA MET A 166 -14.49 -4.02 -3.26
C MET A 166 -14.01 -2.92 -2.33
N LEU A 167 -12.71 -2.65 -2.32
CA LEU A 167 -12.17 -1.43 -1.68
C LEU A 167 -12.59 -0.21 -2.50
N THR A 168 -13.27 0.76 -1.89
CA THR A 168 -13.83 1.95 -2.57
C THR A 168 -13.15 3.25 -2.17
N GLU A 169 -12.78 3.42 -0.89
CA GLU A 169 -12.18 4.64 -0.37
C GLU A 169 -11.06 4.34 0.64
N ILE A 170 -10.03 5.17 0.63
CA ILE A 170 -8.94 5.21 1.60
C ILE A 170 -9.07 6.52 2.37
N ARG A 171 -9.27 6.46 3.69
CA ARG A 171 -9.37 7.61 4.59
C ARG A 171 -8.05 7.83 5.32
N MET A 172 -7.30 8.82 4.87
CA MET A 172 -5.96 9.10 5.40
C MET A 172 -5.98 10.27 6.38
N PRO A 173 -5.43 10.13 7.60
CA PRO A 173 -5.22 11.28 8.46
C PRO A 173 -4.28 12.29 7.80
N LYS A 174 -4.51 13.57 8.08
CA LYS A 174 -3.60 14.65 7.68
C LYS A 174 -2.31 14.57 8.49
N ALA A 175 -1.18 14.69 7.81
CA ALA A 175 0.16 14.71 8.40
C ALA A 175 1.03 15.73 7.65
N PRO A 176 0.70 17.04 7.74
CA PRO A 176 1.40 18.09 7.01
C PRO A 176 2.82 18.32 7.57
N GLY A 177 3.66 19.00 6.77
CA GLY A 177 5.01 19.39 7.15
C GLY A 177 6.09 18.38 6.74
N ASP A 178 7.26 18.50 7.35
CA ASP A 178 8.49 17.82 6.90
C ASP A 178 8.94 16.68 7.84
N SER A 179 8.16 16.37 8.88
CA SER A 179 8.47 15.31 9.85
C SER A 179 8.17 13.91 9.32
N TRP A 180 8.68 13.60 8.14
CA TRP A 180 8.52 12.32 7.48
C TRP A 180 9.70 12.01 6.55
N ASN A 181 9.92 10.73 6.29
CA ASN A 181 10.86 10.28 5.28
C ASN A 181 10.50 8.88 4.77
N TYR A 182 10.84 8.62 3.50
CA TYR A 182 10.76 7.29 2.92
C TYR A 182 12.11 6.85 2.36
N GLN A 183 12.64 5.75 2.89
CA GLN A 183 13.86 5.11 2.41
C GLN A 183 13.50 3.83 1.68
N LYS A 184 13.96 3.68 0.43
CA LYS A 184 13.78 2.47 -0.36
C LYS A 184 15.12 1.97 -0.83
N PHE A 185 15.44 0.71 -0.53
CA PHE A 185 16.60 0.02 -1.10
C PHE A 185 16.12 -1.03 -2.10
N ASN A 186 16.53 -0.87 -3.36
CA ASN A 186 16.22 -1.77 -4.46
C ASN A 186 17.42 -1.86 -5.42
N ARG A 187 17.45 -2.89 -6.26
CA ARG A 187 18.60 -3.15 -7.15
C ARG A 187 18.65 -2.22 -8.34
N ARG A 188 17.48 -1.89 -8.89
CA ARG A 188 17.28 -1.02 -10.04
C ARG A 188 16.18 -0.04 -9.69
N ALA A 189 16.20 1.15 -10.28
CA ALA A 189 15.31 2.25 -9.92
C ALA A 189 13.81 1.88 -9.85
N GLN A 190 13.35 0.96 -10.72
CA GLN A 190 11.94 0.57 -10.85
C GLN A 190 11.58 -0.72 -10.09
N ASP A 191 12.55 -1.39 -9.46
CA ASP A 191 12.31 -2.67 -8.79
C ASP A 191 11.54 -2.46 -7.48
N TRP A 192 10.84 -3.51 -7.05
CA TRP A 192 10.29 -3.64 -5.70
C TRP A 192 11.35 -3.42 -4.63
N ALA A 193 10.93 -3.00 -3.44
CA ALA A 193 11.84 -2.81 -2.32
C ALA A 193 12.41 -4.15 -1.86
N ILE A 194 13.73 -4.24 -1.72
CA ILE A 194 14.35 -5.26 -0.87
C ILE A 194 13.99 -4.94 0.57
N VAL A 195 14.20 -3.68 1.00
CA VAL A 195 13.64 -3.14 2.24
C VAL A 195 13.24 -1.70 1.96
N GLY A 196 12.07 -1.33 2.46
CA GLY A 196 11.58 0.05 2.49
C GLY A 196 11.24 0.44 3.93
N VAL A 197 11.39 1.71 4.27
CA VAL A 197 11.04 2.26 5.59
C VAL A 197 10.30 3.57 5.39
N ALA A 198 9.05 3.63 5.85
CA ALA A 198 8.31 4.87 5.97
C ALA A 198 8.30 5.29 7.44
N ALA A 199 8.87 6.47 7.74
CA ALA A 199 8.82 7.10 9.05
C ALA A 199 8.05 8.41 8.93
N VAL A 200 7.08 8.64 9.80
CA VAL A 200 6.25 9.86 9.77
C VAL A 200 5.76 10.19 11.17
N GLN A 201 5.69 11.47 11.50
CA GLN A 201 5.00 11.94 12.69
C GLN A 201 3.53 12.22 12.37
N VAL A 202 2.63 11.50 13.04
CA VAL A 202 1.17 11.69 12.93
C VAL A 202 0.65 12.10 14.28
N GLN A 203 0.02 13.28 14.37
CA GLN A 203 -0.52 13.84 15.61
C GLN A 203 0.48 13.82 16.79
N GLY A 204 1.76 14.09 16.49
CA GLY A 204 2.83 14.13 17.49
C GLY A 204 3.46 12.78 17.84
N THR A 205 2.93 11.67 17.31
CA THR A 205 3.50 10.33 17.51
C THR A 205 4.28 9.88 16.29
N THR A 206 5.50 9.40 16.49
CA THR A 206 6.30 8.78 15.42
C THR A 206 5.77 7.40 15.08
N GLN A 207 5.51 7.18 13.81
CA GLN A 207 5.06 5.92 13.25
C GLN A 207 6.09 5.44 12.22
N VAL A 208 6.48 4.18 12.29
CA VAL A 208 7.48 3.56 11.42
C VAL A 208 6.91 2.25 10.88
N SER A 209 6.89 2.13 9.55
CA SER A 209 6.54 0.89 8.87
C SER A 209 7.68 0.37 8.00
N LEU A 210 7.67 -0.94 7.77
CA LEU A 210 8.68 -1.66 7.01
C LEU A 210 8.02 -2.36 5.81
N VAL A 211 8.68 -2.24 4.66
CA VAL A 211 8.34 -2.95 3.43
C VAL A 211 9.19 -4.21 3.33
N ASN A 212 8.57 -5.34 3.01
CA ASN A 212 9.23 -6.62 2.73
C ASN A 212 10.06 -7.20 3.89
N MET A 213 9.57 -6.99 5.11
CA MET A 213 10.13 -7.52 6.37
C MET A 213 9.21 -8.56 7.03
N GLY A 214 8.21 -9.06 6.31
CA GLY A 214 7.23 -10.05 6.77
C GLY A 214 6.34 -10.50 5.62
N SER A 215 5.32 -11.31 5.93
CA SER A 215 4.27 -11.68 4.97
C SER A 215 3.33 -10.53 4.62
N THR A 216 3.30 -9.48 5.45
CA THR A 216 2.52 -8.25 5.28
C THR A 216 3.44 -7.02 5.42
N PRO A 217 3.01 -5.80 5.03
CA PRO A 217 3.64 -4.59 5.56
C PRO A 217 3.53 -4.57 7.09
N LEU A 218 4.61 -4.18 7.78
CA LEU A 218 4.68 -4.25 9.23
C LEU A 218 4.93 -2.89 9.87
N ARG A 219 4.38 -2.67 11.06
CA ARG A 219 4.82 -1.61 11.96
C ARG A 219 6.06 -2.05 12.71
N ALA A 220 7.07 -1.20 12.77
CA ALA A 220 8.28 -1.43 13.55
C ALA A 220 8.02 -1.07 15.03
N ALA A 221 7.12 -1.82 15.68
CA ALA A 221 6.63 -1.50 17.03
C ALA A 221 7.74 -1.35 18.07
N ALA A 222 8.83 -2.14 17.95
CA ALA A 222 9.99 -2.02 18.84
C ALA A 222 10.76 -0.70 18.64
N VAL A 223 10.84 -0.18 17.41
CA VAL A 223 11.43 1.13 17.10
C VAL A 223 10.56 2.23 17.70
N GLU A 224 9.25 2.17 17.49
CA GLU A 224 8.29 3.14 18.01
C GLU A 224 8.30 3.19 19.55
N ALA A 225 8.32 2.02 20.19
CA ALA A 225 8.42 1.91 21.64
C ALA A 225 9.74 2.48 22.19
N ALA A 226 10.86 2.23 21.51
CA ALA A 226 12.16 2.79 21.90
C ALA A 226 12.16 4.32 21.83
N LEU A 227 11.63 4.90 20.74
CA LEU A 227 11.50 6.36 20.59
C LEU A 227 10.58 6.96 21.66
N ALA A 228 9.44 6.33 21.94
CA ALA A 228 8.54 6.76 23.02
C ALA A 228 9.20 6.68 24.41
N GLY A 229 10.15 5.76 24.59
CA GLY A 229 10.99 5.62 25.77
C GLY A 229 12.15 6.62 25.86
N GLY A 230 12.31 7.50 24.87
CA GLY A 230 13.37 8.52 24.83
C GLY A 230 14.71 8.02 24.27
N ALA A 231 14.74 6.88 23.58
CA ALA A 231 15.91 6.44 22.84
C ALA A 231 16.18 7.39 21.66
N SER A 232 17.46 7.58 21.34
CA SER A 232 17.84 8.30 20.13
C SER A 232 17.41 7.55 18.86
N SER A 233 17.31 8.26 17.74
CA SER A 233 17.06 7.66 16.41
C SER A 233 18.00 6.50 16.07
N VAL A 234 19.26 6.55 16.52
CA VAL A 234 20.25 5.49 16.32
C VAL A 234 19.92 4.25 17.17
N GLU A 235 19.65 4.44 18.45
CA GLU A 235 19.33 3.35 19.38
C GLU A 235 18.00 2.67 19.01
N ALA A 236 16.99 3.45 18.65
CA ALA A 236 15.71 2.92 18.21
C ALA A 236 15.83 2.12 16.92
N ALA A 237 16.63 2.59 15.95
CA ALA A 237 16.81 1.90 14.66
C ALA A 237 17.44 0.50 14.79
N GLU A 238 18.23 0.23 15.83
CA GLU A 238 18.77 -1.12 16.08
C GLU A 238 17.66 -2.17 16.30
N GLN A 239 16.48 -1.73 16.77
CA GLN A 239 15.31 -2.57 17.00
C GLN A 239 14.48 -2.83 15.73
N ALA A 240 14.86 -2.30 14.57
CA ALA A 240 14.05 -2.36 13.35
C ALA A 240 13.77 -3.79 12.82
N ALA A 241 14.57 -4.78 13.20
CA ALA A 241 14.35 -6.17 12.82
C ALA A 241 13.58 -6.98 13.89
N GLU A 242 13.31 -6.40 15.06
CA GLU A 242 12.61 -7.10 16.13
C GLU A 242 11.14 -7.36 15.74
N GLY A 243 10.68 -8.59 15.96
CA GLY A 243 9.31 -9.01 15.57
C GLY A 243 9.08 -9.13 14.06
N THR A 244 10.13 -9.15 13.25
CA THR A 244 10.05 -9.33 11.80
C THR A 244 10.30 -10.79 11.38
N ASP A 245 9.76 -11.18 10.22
CA ASP A 245 9.99 -12.49 9.59
C ASP A 245 10.33 -12.30 8.11
N ALA A 246 11.48 -11.67 7.87
CA ALA A 246 11.87 -11.24 6.53
C ALA A 246 12.09 -12.44 5.60
N PRO A 247 11.52 -12.44 4.38
CA PRO A 247 11.63 -13.57 3.47
C PRO A 247 13.04 -13.71 2.87
N THR A 248 13.38 -14.93 2.47
CA THR A 248 14.54 -15.18 1.59
C THR A 248 14.10 -15.21 0.13
N ASP A 249 14.85 -14.54 -0.74
CA ASP A 249 14.62 -14.59 -2.19
C ASP A 249 15.93 -14.41 -2.98
N LEU A 250 15.82 -14.26 -4.31
CA LEU A 250 16.97 -14.03 -5.19
C LEU A 250 17.65 -12.67 -4.99
N ASN A 251 17.07 -11.79 -4.17
CA ASN A 251 17.56 -10.43 -3.97
C ASN A 251 18.29 -10.27 -2.63
N ALA A 252 17.86 -10.97 -1.58
CA ALA A 252 18.43 -10.84 -0.25
C ALA A 252 18.11 -12.03 0.67
N SER A 253 19.05 -12.32 1.58
CA SER A 253 18.79 -13.18 2.74
C SER A 253 18.09 -12.40 3.87
N PRO A 254 17.44 -13.09 4.83
CA PRO A 254 16.83 -12.44 5.99
C PRO A 254 17.83 -11.59 6.80
N GLU A 255 19.07 -12.05 6.96
CA GLU A 255 20.11 -11.32 7.70
C GLU A 255 20.50 -10.02 6.99
N TYR A 256 20.57 -10.04 5.66
CA TYR A 256 20.85 -8.84 4.88
C TYR A 256 19.69 -7.84 4.96
N ARG A 257 18.44 -8.32 4.92
CA ARG A 257 17.24 -7.49 5.12
C ARG A 257 17.20 -6.88 6.52
N ALA A 258 17.49 -7.65 7.56
CA ALA A 258 17.58 -7.15 8.94
C ALA A 258 18.65 -6.07 9.08
N HIS A 259 19.82 -6.25 8.47
CA HIS A 259 20.86 -5.22 8.43
C HIS A 259 20.38 -3.94 7.72
N LEU A 260 19.77 -4.08 6.54
CA LEU A 260 19.21 -2.95 5.80
C LEU A 260 18.10 -2.24 6.59
N ALA A 261 17.21 -2.97 7.26
CA ALA A 261 16.13 -2.39 8.05
C ALA A 261 16.67 -1.44 9.12
N ARG A 262 17.72 -1.83 9.85
CA ARG A 262 18.37 -0.94 10.84
C ARG A 262 18.96 0.30 10.20
N VAL A 263 19.74 0.12 9.12
CA VAL A 263 20.40 1.23 8.41
C VAL A 263 19.39 2.23 7.83
N LEU A 264 18.36 1.73 7.15
CA LEU A 264 17.35 2.55 6.49
C LEU A 264 16.41 3.21 7.50
N THR A 265 16.07 2.53 8.61
CA THR A 265 15.27 3.11 9.69
C THR A 265 15.99 4.31 10.30
N ARG A 266 17.27 4.16 10.63
CA ARG A 266 18.08 5.27 11.12
C ARG A 266 18.07 6.46 10.16
N ARG A 267 18.34 6.21 8.87
CA ARG A 267 18.34 7.25 7.84
C ARG A 267 16.99 7.94 7.70
N ALA A 268 15.90 7.17 7.76
CA ALA A 268 14.55 7.71 7.67
C ALA A 268 14.24 8.62 8.86
N LEU A 269 14.55 8.18 10.09
CA LEU A 269 14.35 8.96 11.31
C LEU A 269 15.18 10.26 11.31
N GLU A 270 16.48 10.16 11.03
CA GLU A 270 17.37 11.33 10.96
C GLU A 270 16.91 12.32 9.88
N ALA A 271 16.52 11.85 8.69
CA ALA A 271 16.07 12.70 7.59
C ALA A 271 14.68 13.32 7.85
N ALA A 272 13.84 12.67 8.65
CA ALA A 272 12.55 13.20 9.11
C ALA A 272 12.69 14.19 10.28
N GLY A 273 13.92 14.44 10.77
CA GLY A 273 14.13 15.27 11.95
C GLY A 273 13.62 14.66 13.26
N ILE A 274 13.45 13.33 13.29
CA ILE A 274 13.02 12.57 14.47
C ILE A 274 14.30 12.11 15.18
N SER A 275 14.59 12.71 16.34
CA SER A 275 15.81 12.49 17.12
C SER A 275 15.54 11.76 18.42
#